data_AF-A0A937IEF8-F1
#
_entry.id   AF-A0A937IEF8-F1
#
_cell.length_a   1.000
_cell.length_b   1.000
_cell.length_c   1.000
_cell.angle_alpha   90.00
_cell.angle_beta   90.00
_cell.angle_gamma   90.00
#
_symmetry.space_group_name_H-M   'P 1'
#
loop_
_entity.id
_entity.type
_entity.pdbx_description
1 polymer ?
#
loop_
_entity_poly.entity_id
_entity_poly.type
_entity_poly.pdbx_seq_one_letter_code
_entity_poly.pdbx_strand_id
1 'polypeptide(L)'
;MPIDNLAFTTISNVPKNLTESNAFEYIFLIPDPNEYESFSTYYQLGVMHAYMDLKIKNSVKFFDEGSSLDSNQNSFIIGPFDPMQVEILDNQGANLNLILMNTARNNMFVPPNSQAQINSLNKHLLRLKATKILLAGNNAQKNFERLDQNLDYVFLQQPLSENNIRFTLGVSQSESRYELVKEASFSKVNFEPRTRTDIDQIVIFPENEDEVYDIASNIRFNYGLNYKISILTFDLDNQLDLNEITLHQINTFDHTYENPFGYDLKKSRSYTLGYDSMLLAYAKSNKLLGELRGYGGIYTLTKRKIESSSYFN
;
A
#
# COMPACT_ATOMS: atom_id res chain seq x y z
N MET A 1 25.04 2.45 -3.91
CA MET A 1 24.19 1.41 -4.53
C MET A 1 22.74 1.85 -4.38
N PRO A 2 21.93 1.96 -5.43
CA PRO A 2 20.51 2.18 -5.26
C PRO A 2 19.85 0.81 -5.09
N ILE A 3 19.78 0.33 -3.85
CA ILE A 3 18.89 -0.76 -3.48
C ILE A 3 17.46 -0.24 -3.68
N ASP A 4 16.57 -1.08 -4.17
CA ASP A 4 15.14 -0.76 -4.21
C ASP A 4 14.63 -0.49 -2.79
N ASN A 5 14.58 0.79 -2.41
CA ASN A 5 14.21 1.20 -1.05
C ASN A 5 12.81 0.73 -0.64
N LEU A 6 11.98 0.28 -1.58
CA LEU A 6 10.63 -0.22 -1.36
C LEU A 6 10.52 -1.75 -1.31
N ALA A 7 11.57 -2.51 -1.67
CA ALA A 7 11.51 -3.97 -1.56
C ALA A 7 11.61 -4.38 -0.09
N PHE A 8 10.84 -5.40 0.33
CA PHE A 8 11.05 -5.98 1.65
C PHE A 8 12.32 -6.81 1.69
N THR A 9 13.03 -6.66 2.79
CA THR A 9 14.29 -7.34 3.03
C THR A 9 14.26 -8.03 4.37
N THR A 10 13.79 -7.33 5.40
CA THR A 10 13.52 -7.85 6.74
C THR A 10 12.84 -6.78 7.59
N ILE A 11 12.30 -7.17 8.74
CA ILE A 11 11.87 -6.25 9.80
C ILE A 11 13.10 -5.58 10.42
N SER A 12 12.98 -4.31 10.78
CA SER A 12 14.04 -3.60 11.50
C SER A 12 14.33 -4.23 12.87
N ASN A 13 15.60 -4.52 13.11
CA ASN A 13 16.07 -5.00 14.41
C ASN A 13 16.22 -3.82 15.38
N VAL A 14 15.16 -3.54 16.14
CA VAL A 14 15.16 -2.51 17.18
C VAL A 14 15.76 -3.09 18.48
N PRO A 15 16.62 -2.34 19.21
CA PRO A 15 17.19 -2.83 20.46
C PRO A 15 16.11 -3.25 21.47
N LYS A 16 16.15 -4.52 21.89
CA LYS A 16 15.08 -5.18 22.65
C LYS A 16 15.08 -4.89 24.17
N ASN A 17 16.02 -4.09 24.66
CA ASN A 17 16.23 -3.85 26.10
C ASN A 17 16.64 -2.39 26.36
N LEU A 18 15.92 -1.45 25.77
CA LEU A 18 16.15 -0.04 26.06
C LEU A 18 15.67 0.26 27.49
N THR A 19 16.58 0.74 28.33
CA THR A 19 16.35 1.05 29.76
C THR A 19 15.48 2.29 30.00
N GLU A 20 15.15 3.04 28.95
CA GLU A 20 14.55 4.37 29.03
C GLU A 20 13.34 4.53 28.07
N SER A 21 12.36 3.62 28.14
CA SER A 21 11.02 3.98 27.66
C SER A 21 10.46 5.05 28.61
N ASN A 22 10.31 6.28 28.13
CA ASN A 22 9.66 7.36 28.89
C ASN A 22 8.16 7.10 29.14
N ALA A 23 7.57 6.13 28.45
CA ALA A 23 6.17 5.76 28.62
C ALA A 23 6.01 4.79 29.78
N PHE A 24 5.01 5.00 30.65
CA PHE A 24 4.65 4.02 31.69
C PHE A 24 3.85 2.85 31.10
N GLU A 25 2.96 3.14 30.16
CA GLU A 25 2.08 2.19 29.49
C GLU A 25 1.81 2.62 28.04
N TYR A 26 1.48 1.65 27.20
CA TYR A 26 0.98 1.86 25.85
C TYR A 26 -0.53 1.65 25.82
N ILE A 27 -1.26 2.65 25.35
CA ILE A 27 -2.71 2.66 25.25
C ILE A 27 -3.07 2.63 23.77
N PHE A 28 -3.79 1.60 23.35
CA PHE A 28 -4.31 1.46 22.00
C PHE A 28 -5.80 1.77 22.00
N LEU A 29 -6.17 2.83 21.28
CA LEU A 29 -7.55 3.18 20.94
C LEU A 29 -7.92 2.42 19.66
N ILE A 30 -8.76 1.41 19.80
CA ILE A 30 -9.15 0.50 18.71
C ILE A 30 -10.63 0.71 18.36
N PRO A 31 -11.04 0.46 17.09
CA PRO A 31 -12.45 0.52 16.70
C PRO A 31 -13.30 -0.45 17.53
N ASP A 32 -14.57 -0.11 17.73
CA ASP A 32 -15.52 -0.93 18.51
C ASP A 32 -15.47 -2.38 18.04
N PRO A 33 -15.03 -3.32 18.91
CA PRO A 33 -14.99 -4.74 18.57
C PRO A 33 -16.34 -5.33 18.17
N ASN A 34 -17.47 -4.71 18.55
CA ASN A 34 -18.80 -5.17 18.13
C ASN A 34 -19.08 -4.88 16.66
N GLU A 35 -18.53 -3.80 16.11
CA GLU A 35 -18.71 -3.43 14.70
C GLU A 35 -17.57 -3.96 13.82
N TYR A 36 -16.35 -4.03 14.37
CA TYR A 36 -15.12 -4.34 13.64
C TYR A 36 -14.37 -5.54 14.25
N GLU A 37 -15.10 -6.58 14.68
CA GLU A 37 -14.55 -7.74 15.43
C GLU A 37 -13.28 -8.32 14.80
N SER A 38 -13.30 -8.59 13.49
CA SER A 38 -12.15 -9.15 12.78
C SER A 38 -10.96 -8.20 12.85
N PHE A 39 -11.13 -6.94 12.42
CA PHE A 39 -10.05 -5.95 12.43
C PHE A 39 -9.45 -5.81 13.84
N SER A 40 -10.29 -5.55 14.84
CA SER A 40 -9.85 -5.29 16.22
C SER A 40 -9.16 -6.51 16.83
N THR A 41 -9.60 -7.73 16.53
CA THR A 41 -8.96 -8.96 17.02
C THR A 41 -7.57 -9.15 16.41
N TYR A 42 -7.46 -9.10 15.08
CA TYR A 42 -6.18 -9.35 14.41
C TYR A 42 -5.18 -8.21 14.66
N TYR A 43 -5.64 -6.96 14.74
CA TYR A 43 -4.82 -5.84 15.16
C TYR A 43 -4.21 -6.06 16.55
N GLN A 44 -5.03 -6.43 17.55
CA GLN A 44 -4.53 -6.74 18.90
C GLN A 44 -3.52 -7.88 18.92
N LEU A 45 -3.75 -8.95 18.13
CA LEU A 45 -2.79 -10.05 17.99
C LEU A 45 -1.44 -9.57 17.44
N GLY A 46 -1.46 -8.68 16.44
CA GLY A 46 -0.27 -8.06 15.89
C GLY A 46 0.51 -7.24 16.93
N VAL A 47 -0.20 -6.41 17.68
CA VAL A 47 0.38 -5.62 18.79
C VAL A 47 1.03 -6.54 19.82
N MET A 48 0.36 -7.62 20.21
CA MET A 48 0.88 -8.57 21.20
C MET A 48 2.10 -9.33 20.69
N HIS A 49 2.15 -9.66 19.39
CA HIS A 49 3.35 -10.27 18.80
C HIS A 49 4.55 -9.33 18.88
N ALA A 50 4.41 -8.07 18.42
CA ALA A 50 5.47 -7.08 18.51
C ALA A 50 5.91 -6.83 19.96
N TYR A 51 4.95 -6.76 20.88
CA TYR A 51 5.20 -6.60 22.32
C TYR A 51 6.14 -7.70 22.87
N MET A 52 5.89 -8.96 22.51
CA MET A 52 6.72 -10.10 22.89
C MET A 52 8.09 -10.08 22.19
N ASP A 53 8.11 -9.84 20.87
CA ASP A 53 9.33 -9.83 20.04
C ASP A 53 10.36 -8.79 20.48
N LEU A 54 9.86 -7.61 20.83
CA LEU A 54 10.63 -6.45 21.28
C LEU A 54 10.93 -6.50 22.79
N LYS A 55 10.40 -7.50 23.52
CA LYS A 55 10.58 -7.70 24.97
C LYS A 55 10.21 -6.46 25.80
N ILE A 56 9.11 -5.83 25.43
CA ILE A 56 8.63 -4.60 26.08
C ILE A 56 8.17 -4.94 27.50
N LYS A 57 8.55 -4.10 28.47
CA LYS A 57 8.23 -4.31 29.90
C LYS A 57 7.03 -3.50 30.38
N ASN A 58 6.71 -2.41 29.68
CA ASN A 58 5.58 -1.55 29.99
C ASN A 58 4.25 -2.24 29.68
N SER A 59 3.19 -1.99 30.45
CA SER A 59 1.89 -2.59 30.16
C SER A 59 1.32 -2.07 28.84
N VAL A 60 0.61 -2.94 28.13
CA VAL A 60 -0.21 -2.60 26.96
C VAL A 60 -1.68 -2.74 27.34
N LYS A 61 -2.49 -1.75 26.99
CA LYS A 61 -3.95 -1.75 27.22
C LYS A 61 -4.69 -1.38 25.96
N PHE A 62 -5.86 -1.97 25.78
CA PHE A 62 -6.76 -1.70 24.66
C PHE A 62 -8.04 -1.07 25.19
N PHE A 63 -8.50 -0.01 24.53
CA PHE A 63 -9.74 0.68 24.81
C PHE A 63 -10.47 0.93 23.50
N ASP A 64 -11.79 0.94 23.56
CA ASP A 64 -12.59 1.44 22.43
C ASP A 64 -12.24 2.91 22.17
N GLU A 65 -12.11 3.29 20.91
CA GLU A 65 -11.74 4.64 20.50
C GLU A 65 -12.72 5.69 21.04
N GLY A 66 -14.02 5.37 21.13
CA GLY A 66 -15.03 6.27 21.72
C GLY A 66 -14.95 6.46 23.24
N SER A 67 -14.05 5.77 23.94
CA SER A 67 -13.95 5.81 25.40
C SER A 67 -13.27 7.07 25.91
N SER A 68 -13.78 7.64 27.01
CA SER A 68 -13.08 8.69 27.74
C SER A 68 -11.85 8.12 28.45
N LEU A 69 -10.65 8.55 28.03
CA LEU A 69 -9.40 8.13 28.65
C LEU A 69 -9.04 9.04 29.84
N ASP A 70 -9.06 8.48 31.06
CA ASP A 70 -8.31 9.03 32.19
C ASP A 70 -6.83 8.64 32.05
N SER A 71 -6.16 9.17 31.02
CA SER A 71 -4.74 8.88 30.79
C SER A 71 -3.85 9.64 31.77
N ASN A 72 -2.89 8.93 32.37
CA ASN A 72 -1.81 9.58 33.12
C ASN A 72 -0.88 10.33 32.15
N GLN A 73 -0.25 11.42 32.59
CA GLN A 73 0.59 12.31 31.74
C GLN A 73 1.76 11.61 31.00
N ASN A 74 2.07 10.35 31.33
CA ASN A 74 3.19 9.57 30.78
C ASN A 74 2.74 8.29 30.04
N SER A 75 1.46 8.17 29.66
CA SER A 75 0.99 7.09 28.78
C SER A 75 1.28 7.43 27.31
N PHE A 76 1.65 6.44 26.50
CA PHE A 76 1.83 6.59 25.06
C PHE A 76 0.58 6.08 24.34
N ILE A 77 -0.09 6.95 23.60
CA ILE A 77 -1.38 6.69 22.96
C ILE A 77 -1.16 6.36 21.48
N ILE A 78 -1.81 5.30 21.02
CA ILE A 78 -1.85 4.88 19.63
C ILE A 78 -3.32 4.78 19.21
N GLY A 79 -3.67 5.40 18.08
CA GLY A 79 -5.05 5.57 17.65
C GLY A 79 -5.57 6.98 17.98
N PRO A 80 -6.86 7.25 17.74
CA PRO A 80 -7.88 6.37 17.19
C PRO A 80 -7.73 6.19 15.67
N PHE A 81 -8.63 5.42 15.07
CA PHE A 81 -8.71 5.18 13.63
C PHE A 81 -9.81 6.01 12.97
N ASP A 82 -10.93 6.24 13.66
CA ASP A 82 -12.03 7.06 13.15
C ASP A 82 -11.54 8.48 12.78
N PRO A 83 -11.78 8.95 11.54
CA PRO A 83 -11.33 10.27 11.10
C PRO A 83 -11.81 11.42 11.97
N MET A 84 -13.05 11.38 12.51
CA MET A 84 -13.57 12.47 13.33
C MET A 84 -12.87 12.50 14.68
N GLN A 85 -12.65 11.34 15.29
CA GLN A 85 -11.92 11.26 16.55
C GLN A 85 -10.45 11.66 16.40
N VAL A 86 -9.83 11.27 15.28
CA VAL A 86 -8.47 11.71 14.91
C VAL A 86 -8.42 13.23 14.81
N GLU A 87 -9.39 13.87 14.15
CA GLU A 87 -9.48 15.32 14.05
C GLU A 87 -9.65 15.99 15.43
N ILE A 88 -10.49 15.43 16.31
CA ILE A 88 -10.68 15.93 17.67
C ILE A 88 -9.36 15.93 18.44
N LEU A 89 -8.61 14.81 18.43
CA LEU A 89 -7.33 14.73 19.13
C LEU A 89 -6.26 15.60 18.47
N ASP A 90 -6.22 15.65 17.14
CA ASP A 90 -5.22 16.43 16.42
C ASP A 90 -5.36 17.95 16.65
N ASN A 91 -6.59 18.42 16.89
CA ASN A 91 -6.90 19.81 17.20
C ASN A 91 -6.56 20.23 18.64
N GLN A 92 -6.23 19.29 19.54
CA GLN A 92 -5.79 19.59 20.91
C GLN A 92 -4.32 20.08 20.97
N GLY A 93 -3.60 20.01 19.85
CA GLY A 93 -2.21 20.43 19.72
C GLY A 93 -1.24 19.26 19.62
N ALA A 94 0.05 19.58 19.46
CA ALA A 94 1.09 18.57 19.28
C ALA A 94 1.38 17.81 20.58
N ASN A 95 1.30 16.48 20.53
CA ASN A 95 1.59 15.55 21.61
C ASN A 95 2.70 14.58 21.17
N LEU A 96 3.80 14.55 21.92
CA LEU A 96 4.97 13.71 21.61
C LEU A 96 4.76 12.23 21.95
N ASN A 97 3.75 11.93 22.76
CA ASN A 97 3.37 10.59 23.21
C ASN A 97 2.11 10.09 22.49
N LEU A 98 1.87 10.53 21.26
CA LEU A 98 0.71 10.19 20.46
C LEU A 98 1.13 9.80 19.03
N ILE A 99 0.56 8.69 18.54
CA ILE A 99 0.55 8.34 17.12
C ILE A 99 -0.91 8.10 16.71
N LEU A 100 -1.43 8.94 15.82
CA LEU A 100 -2.77 8.80 15.29
C LEU A 100 -2.80 7.72 14.19
N MET A 101 -3.87 6.94 14.10
CA MET A 101 -4.01 5.85 13.10
C MET A 101 -4.86 6.28 11.90
N ASN A 102 -4.84 7.57 11.57
CA ASN A 102 -5.39 8.14 10.36
C ASN A 102 -4.72 9.48 10.04
N THR A 103 -5.02 10.07 8.89
CA THR A 103 -4.41 11.31 8.42
C THR A 103 -4.60 12.46 9.42
N ALA A 104 -3.49 13.09 9.81
CA ALA A 104 -3.46 14.22 10.74
C ALA A 104 -2.57 15.36 10.23
N ARG A 105 -2.68 16.54 10.85
CA ARG A 105 -1.93 17.74 10.48
C ARG A 105 -0.88 18.11 11.52
N ASN A 106 -1.22 18.05 12.81
CA ASN A 106 -0.37 18.56 13.89
C ASN A 106 0.47 17.46 14.55
N ASN A 107 -0.08 16.25 14.65
CA ASN A 107 0.52 15.11 15.31
C ASN A 107 1.11 14.10 14.33
N MET A 108 1.97 13.22 14.86
CA MET A 108 2.45 12.07 14.07
C MET A 108 1.31 11.11 13.80
N PHE A 109 1.29 10.55 12.60
CA PHE A 109 0.28 9.59 12.22
C PHE A 109 0.80 8.51 11.30
N VAL A 110 0.09 7.38 11.31
CA VAL A 110 0.20 6.34 10.28
C VAL A 110 -0.98 6.52 9.33
N PRO A 111 -0.75 6.81 8.04
CA PRO A 111 -1.86 6.98 7.08
C PRO A 111 -2.59 5.67 6.83
N PRO A 112 -3.85 5.72 6.36
CA PRO A 112 -4.56 4.55 5.86
C PRO A 112 -3.76 3.82 4.77
N ASN A 113 -3.94 2.49 4.68
CA ASN A 113 -3.22 1.63 3.73
C ASN A 113 -3.31 2.15 2.28
N SER A 114 -4.49 2.59 1.84
CA SER A 114 -4.67 3.13 0.49
C SER A 114 -3.78 4.35 0.23
N GLN A 115 -3.60 5.23 1.21
CA GLN A 115 -2.74 6.39 1.08
C GLN A 115 -1.26 5.99 1.11
N ALA A 116 -0.88 5.00 1.93
CA ALA A 116 0.48 4.48 1.96
C ALA A 116 0.90 3.84 0.62
N GLN A 117 0.02 3.05 0.00
CA GLN A 117 0.28 2.46 -1.32
C GLN A 117 0.40 3.53 -2.42
N ILE A 118 -0.49 4.53 -2.43
CA ILE A 118 -0.42 5.63 -3.40
C ILE A 118 0.85 6.49 -3.22
N ASN A 119 1.25 6.78 -1.99
CA ASN A 119 2.51 7.47 -1.73
C ASN A 119 3.71 6.68 -2.29
N SER A 120 3.65 5.35 -2.19
CA SER A 120 4.70 4.45 -2.67
C SER A 120 4.74 4.40 -4.19
N LEU A 121 3.57 4.36 -4.83
CA LEU A 121 3.44 4.48 -6.27
C LEU A 121 4.00 5.82 -6.78
N ASN A 122 3.63 6.95 -6.17
CA ASN A 122 4.14 8.26 -6.56
C ASN A 122 5.67 8.31 -6.45
N LYS A 123 6.25 7.79 -5.36
CA LYS A 123 7.72 7.67 -5.19
C LYS A 123 8.34 6.80 -6.28
N HIS A 124 7.70 5.68 -6.62
CA HIS A 124 8.17 4.75 -7.64
C HIS A 124 8.16 5.40 -9.04
N LEU A 125 7.05 6.01 -9.44
CA LEU A 125 6.90 6.69 -10.72
C LEU A 125 7.88 7.85 -10.88
N LEU A 126 8.07 8.65 -9.83
CA LEU A 126 9.06 9.72 -9.80
C LEU A 126 10.49 9.19 -10.01
N ARG A 127 10.84 8.08 -9.36
CA ARG A 127 12.16 7.43 -9.52
C ARG A 127 12.38 6.90 -10.93
N LEU A 128 11.34 6.32 -11.53
CA LEU A 128 11.37 5.89 -12.92
C LEU A 128 11.43 7.06 -13.91
N LYS A 129 11.23 8.30 -13.44
CA LYS A 129 11.02 9.50 -14.28
C LYS A 129 9.90 9.25 -15.29
N ALA A 130 8.86 8.54 -14.87
CA ALA A 130 7.69 8.33 -15.69
C ALA A 130 7.10 9.70 -16.05
N THR A 131 6.87 9.95 -17.33
CA THR A 131 6.19 11.15 -17.80
C THR A 131 4.74 10.86 -18.17
N LYS A 132 4.45 9.59 -18.47
CA LYS A 132 3.13 9.13 -18.88
C LYS A 132 2.85 7.71 -18.40
N ILE A 133 1.65 7.49 -17.89
CA ILE A 133 1.18 6.19 -17.42
C ILE A 133 -0.17 5.86 -18.02
N LEU A 134 -0.51 4.57 -18.03
CA LEU A 134 -1.86 4.11 -18.29
C LEU A 134 -2.49 3.66 -16.98
N LEU A 135 -3.71 4.12 -16.74
CA LEU A 135 -4.52 3.78 -15.57
C LEU A 135 -5.61 2.79 -15.98
N ALA A 136 -5.70 1.68 -15.27
CA ALA A 136 -6.68 0.62 -15.52
C ALA A 136 -7.38 0.18 -14.24
N GLY A 137 -8.49 -0.54 -14.40
CA GLY A 137 -9.32 -1.02 -13.30
C GLY A 137 -10.53 -0.12 -13.00
N ASN A 138 -11.55 -0.69 -12.37
CA ASN A 138 -12.82 -0.04 -12.05
C ASN A 138 -12.63 1.13 -11.08
N ASN A 139 -11.63 1.04 -10.20
CA ASN A 139 -11.32 2.07 -9.21
C ASN A 139 -10.32 3.13 -9.71
N ALA A 140 -9.89 3.08 -10.97
CA ALA A 140 -8.87 3.99 -11.50
C ALA A 140 -9.31 5.46 -11.47
N GLN A 141 -10.53 5.74 -11.93
CA GLN A 141 -11.04 7.11 -12.00
C GLN A 141 -11.33 7.69 -10.61
N LYS A 142 -11.69 6.85 -9.63
CA LYS A 142 -11.87 7.31 -8.25
C LYS A 142 -10.53 7.70 -7.59
N ASN A 143 -9.45 7.02 -7.97
CA ASN A 143 -8.16 7.17 -7.29
C ASN A 143 -7.14 8.04 -8.04
N PHE A 144 -7.39 8.42 -9.30
CA PHE A 144 -6.42 9.21 -10.08
C PHE A 144 -6.10 10.56 -9.42
N GLU A 145 -7.07 11.20 -8.76
CA GLU A 145 -6.90 12.51 -8.12
C GLU A 145 -5.86 12.51 -6.99
N ARG A 146 -5.51 11.30 -6.51
CA ARG A 146 -4.54 11.08 -5.44
C ARG A 146 -3.10 10.89 -5.98
N LEU A 147 -2.93 10.83 -7.29
CA LEU A 147 -1.63 10.74 -7.96
C LEU A 147 -0.99 12.12 -8.17
N ASP A 148 0.32 12.15 -8.42
CA ASP A 148 1.04 13.37 -8.77
C ASP A 148 0.48 13.99 -10.07
N GLN A 149 0.21 15.29 -10.04
CA GLN A 149 -0.41 16.05 -11.13
C GLN A 149 0.55 16.33 -12.30
N ASN A 150 1.85 16.06 -12.15
CA ASN A 150 2.85 16.25 -13.20
C ASN A 150 2.96 15.07 -14.19
N LEU A 151 2.08 14.07 -14.07
CA LEU A 151 2.05 12.88 -14.93
C LEU A 151 0.95 13.00 -15.99
N ASP A 152 1.30 12.76 -17.25
CA ASP A 152 0.30 12.50 -18.27
C ASP A 152 -0.35 11.13 -18.02
N TYR A 153 -1.65 11.02 -18.22
CA TYR A 153 -2.36 9.76 -18.01
C TYR A 153 -3.26 9.40 -19.17
N VAL A 154 -3.47 8.09 -19.32
CA VAL A 154 -4.41 7.50 -20.27
C VAL A 154 -5.24 6.51 -19.50
N PHE A 155 -6.56 6.67 -19.50
CA PHE A 155 -7.44 5.68 -18.91
C PHE A 155 -7.72 4.55 -19.91
N LEU A 156 -7.68 3.33 -19.42
CA LEU A 156 -8.25 2.20 -20.14
C LEU A 156 -9.77 2.36 -20.18
N GLN A 157 -10.33 2.32 -21.39
CA GLN A 157 -11.74 2.59 -21.60
C GLN A 157 -12.63 1.52 -20.93
N GLN A 158 -13.65 2.00 -20.21
CA GLN A 158 -14.65 1.17 -19.57
C GLN A 158 -15.92 1.05 -20.44
N PRO A 159 -16.62 -0.10 -20.44
CA PRO A 159 -16.31 -1.32 -19.70
C PRO A 159 -15.06 -2.02 -20.26
N LEU A 160 -14.33 -2.71 -19.38
CA LEU A 160 -13.21 -3.57 -19.75
C LEU A 160 -13.67 -4.58 -20.81
N SER A 161 -13.06 -4.51 -21.99
CA SER A 161 -13.26 -5.46 -23.08
C SER A 161 -11.99 -5.56 -23.90
N GLU A 162 -11.77 -6.72 -24.52
CA GLU A 162 -10.63 -6.95 -25.40
C GLU A 162 -10.46 -5.82 -26.42
N ASN A 163 -11.56 -5.37 -27.07
CA ASN A 163 -11.56 -4.29 -28.05
C ASN A 163 -11.13 -2.93 -27.48
N ASN A 164 -11.58 -2.57 -26.29
CA ASN A 164 -11.23 -1.31 -25.63
C ASN A 164 -9.75 -1.29 -25.22
N ILE A 165 -9.25 -2.43 -24.74
CA ILE A 165 -7.82 -2.62 -24.43
C ILE A 165 -7.00 -2.48 -25.72
N ARG A 166 -7.42 -3.19 -26.79
CA ARG A 166 -6.79 -3.15 -28.12
C ARG A 166 -6.66 -1.73 -28.65
N PHE A 167 -7.75 -0.97 -28.57
CA PHE A 167 -7.81 0.40 -29.05
C PHE A 167 -6.91 1.33 -28.23
N THR A 168 -7.00 1.26 -26.90
CA THR A 168 -6.24 2.14 -25.99
C THR A 168 -4.73 1.94 -26.12
N LEU A 169 -4.29 0.68 -26.29
CA LEU A 169 -2.87 0.32 -26.45
C LEU A 169 -2.34 0.53 -27.87
N GLY A 170 -3.19 0.94 -28.82
CA GLY A 170 -2.81 1.19 -30.21
C GLY A 170 -2.67 -0.06 -31.08
N VAL A 171 -3.04 -1.24 -30.57
CA VAL A 171 -2.98 -2.51 -31.30
C VAL A 171 -3.88 -2.46 -32.55
N SER A 172 -5.10 -1.91 -32.43
CA SER A 172 -6.03 -1.82 -33.56
C SER A 172 -5.47 -1.01 -34.74
N GLN A 173 -4.71 0.06 -34.45
CA GLN A 173 -4.06 0.88 -35.49
C GLN A 173 -2.91 0.12 -36.15
N SER A 174 -2.15 -0.66 -35.35
CA SER A 174 -1.09 -1.52 -35.88
C SER A 174 -1.63 -2.58 -36.82
N GLU A 175 -2.73 -3.24 -36.45
CA GLU A 175 -3.36 -4.26 -37.29
C GLU A 175 -3.89 -3.69 -38.60
N SER A 176 -4.56 -2.53 -38.56
CA SER A 176 -5.03 -1.87 -39.78
C SER A 176 -3.87 -1.53 -40.73
N ARG A 177 -2.74 -1.07 -40.21
CA ARG A 177 -1.53 -0.82 -41.01
C ARG A 177 -0.92 -2.12 -41.55
N TYR A 178 -0.93 -3.18 -40.76
CA TYR A 178 -0.41 -4.47 -41.18
C TYR A 178 -1.21 -5.05 -42.35
N GLU A 179 -2.55 -5.00 -42.31
CA GLU A 179 -3.38 -5.50 -43.41
C GLU A 179 -3.10 -4.73 -44.72
N LEU A 180 -2.94 -3.40 -44.67
CA LEU A 180 -2.53 -2.61 -45.83
C LEU A 180 -1.17 -3.04 -46.41
N VAL A 181 -0.19 -3.33 -45.54
CA VAL A 181 1.15 -3.77 -45.97
C VAL A 181 1.11 -5.19 -46.54
N LYS A 182 0.33 -6.08 -45.91
CA LYS A 182 0.17 -7.47 -46.33
C LYS A 182 -0.51 -7.57 -47.69
N GLU A 183 -1.57 -6.80 -47.95
CA GLU A 183 -2.21 -6.71 -49.26
C GLU A 183 -1.26 -6.21 -50.35
N ALA A 184 -0.35 -5.28 -50.00
CA ALA A 184 0.63 -4.72 -50.93
C ALA A 184 1.92 -5.56 -51.09
N SER A 185 2.12 -6.60 -50.28
CA SER A 185 3.39 -7.36 -50.24
C SER A 185 3.31 -8.65 -51.04
N PHE A 186 4.35 -8.92 -51.85
CA PHE A 186 4.52 -10.19 -52.57
C PHE A 186 5.14 -11.30 -51.70
N SER A 187 5.40 -11.02 -50.42
CA SER A 187 6.06 -11.93 -49.49
C SER A 187 5.22 -12.14 -48.23
N LYS A 188 5.37 -13.29 -47.57
CA LYS A 188 4.68 -13.58 -46.30
C LYS A 188 5.26 -12.67 -45.21
N VAL A 189 4.49 -11.68 -44.79
CA VAL A 189 4.82 -10.79 -43.67
C VAL A 189 4.20 -11.37 -42.39
N ASN A 190 4.95 -11.44 -41.29
CA ASN A 190 4.40 -11.80 -39.98
C ASN A 190 3.92 -10.54 -39.26
N PHE A 191 2.81 -10.63 -38.52
CA PHE A 191 2.30 -9.51 -37.73
C PHE A 191 3.02 -9.44 -36.38
N GLU A 192 3.56 -8.26 -36.07
CA GLU A 192 4.00 -7.89 -34.72
C GLU A 192 3.24 -6.61 -34.32
N PRO A 193 2.43 -6.64 -33.25
CA PRO A 193 1.72 -5.45 -32.78
C PRO A 193 2.67 -4.33 -32.41
N ARG A 194 2.56 -3.18 -33.10
CA ARG A 194 3.19 -1.92 -32.70
C ARG A 194 2.25 -1.17 -31.77
N THR A 195 2.51 -1.28 -30.49
CA THR A 195 1.73 -0.58 -29.48
C THR A 195 2.34 0.76 -29.14
N ARG A 196 1.64 1.49 -28.28
CA ARG A 196 2.10 2.78 -27.78
C ARG A 196 3.42 2.64 -27.04
N THR A 197 4.45 3.33 -27.54
CA THR A 197 5.78 3.39 -26.93
C THR A 197 5.94 4.61 -26.01
N ASP A 198 4.94 5.48 -25.95
CA ASP A 198 4.92 6.65 -25.07
C ASP A 198 4.40 6.33 -23.66
N ILE A 199 4.11 5.05 -23.37
CA ILE A 199 3.68 4.54 -22.07
C ILE A 199 4.56 3.34 -21.74
N ASP A 200 5.17 3.33 -20.55
CA ASP A 200 5.94 2.17 -20.07
C ASP A 200 5.30 1.47 -18.87
N GLN A 201 4.37 2.16 -18.19
CA GLN A 201 3.73 1.72 -16.94
C GLN A 201 2.21 1.63 -17.11
N ILE A 202 1.66 0.49 -16.71
CA ILE A 202 0.24 0.28 -16.51
C ILE A 202 0.02 0.14 -15.00
N VAL A 203 -0.76 1.05 -14.44
CA VAL A 203 -1.13 1.04 -13.01
C VAL A 203 -2.58 0.61 -12.90
N ILE A 204 -2.82 -0.47 -12.17
CA ILE A 204 -4.17 -1.03 -11.96
C ILE A 204 -4.67 -0.65 -10.57
N PHE A 205 -5.87 -0.07 -10.53
CA PHE A 205 -6.69 0.13 -9.35
C PHE A 205 -7.89 -0.82 -9.43
N PRO A 206 -7.73 -2.08 -8.97
CA PRO A 206 -8.75 -3.09 -9.09
C PRO A 206 -9.86 -2.91 -8.05
N GLU A 207 -11.02 -3.51 -8.32
CA GLU A 207 -12.09 -3.74 -7.36
C GLU A 207 -11.99 -5.14 -6.73
N ASN A 208 -11.42 -6.11 -7.45
CA ASN A 208 -11.21 -7.48 -6.99
C ASN A 208 -10.03 -8.14 -7.72
N GLU A 209 -9.70 -9.37 -7.30
CA GLU A 209 -8.55 -10.12 -7.82
C GLU A 209 -8.73 -10.53 -9.29
N ASP A 210 -9.94 -10.94 -9.68
CA ASP A 210 -10.24 -11.40 -11.05
C ASP A 210 -9.99 -10.29 -12.08
N GLU A 211 -10.36 -9.05 -11.74
CA GLU A 211 -10.11 -7.89 -12.59
C GLU A 211 -8.61 -7.70 -12.90
N VAL A 212 -7.74 -7.97 -11.92
CA VAL A 212 -6.29 -7.89 -12.10
C VAL A 212 -5.85 -8.88 -13.18
N TYR A 213 -6.30 -10.14 -13.09
CA TYR A 213 -5.91 -11.21 -14.01
C TYR A 213 -6.48 -10.99 -15.40
N ASP A 214 -7.72 -10.52 -15.51
CA ASP A 214 -8.35 -10.22 -16.80
C ASP A 214 -7.57 -9.12 -17.55
N ILE A 215 -7.23 -8.02 -16.86
CA ILE A 215 -6.44 -6.94 -17.44
C ILE A 215 -5.05 -7.45 -17.85
N ALA A 216 -4.37 -8.16 -16.94
CA ALA A 216 -3.01 -8.64 -17.17
C ALA A 216 -2.93 -9.67 -18.30
N SER A 217 -3.89 -10.59 -18.38
CA SER A 217 -4.02 -11.58 -19.44
C SER A 217 -4.23 -10.95 -20.81
N ASN A 218 -5.12 -9.96 -20.91
CA ASN A 218 -5.32 -9.25 -22.16
C ASN A 218 -4.03 -8.56 -22.63
N ILE A 219 -3.32 -7.88 -21.73
CA ILE A 219 -2.08 -7.18 -22.08
C ILE A 219 -0.98 -8.17 -22.49
N ARG A 220 -0.75 -9.20 -21.67
CA ARG A 220 0.38 -10.13 -21.82
C ARG A 220 0.15 -11.19 -22.88
N PHE A 221 -0.97 -11.90 -22.82
CA PHE A 221 -1.19 -13.08 -23.64
C PHE A 221 -1.91 -12.77 -24.94
N ASN A 222 -2.97 -11.95 -24.89
CA ASN A 222 -3.72 -11.66 -26.10
C ASN A 222 -2.89 -10.80 -27.07
N TYR A 223 -2.03 -9.92 -26.54
CA TYR A 223 -1.28 -8.98 -27.36
C TYR A 223 0.25 -9.10 -27.28
N GLY A 224 0.81 -9.93 -26.37
CA GLY A 224 2.26 -10.11 -26.26
C GLY A 224 3.02 -8.87 -25.77
N LEU A 225 2.37 -7.99 -25.00
CA LEU A 225 2.91 -6.67 -24.70
C LEU A 225 3.78 -6.66 -23.44
N ASN A 226 4.90 -5.96 -23.54
CA ASN A 226 5.94 -5.95 -22.51
C ASN A 226 5.83 -4.77 -21.52
N TYR A 227 4.65 -4.19 -21.35
CA TYR A 227 4.42 -3.11 -20.37
C TYR A 227 4.72 -3.58 -18.94
N LYS A 228 5.21 -2.67 -18.10
CA LYS A 228 5.32 -2.95 -16.66
C LYS A 228 3.95 -2.75 -16.03
N ILE A 229 3.41 -3.83 -15.46
CA ILE A 229 2.12 -3.81 -14.77
C ILE A 229 2.41 -3.67 -13.28
N SER A 230 1.82 -2.64 -12.66
CA SER A 230 1.86 -2.44 -11.22
C SER A 230 0.44 -2.32 -10.68
N ILE A 231 0.16 -2.88 -9.51
CA ILE A 231 -1.17 -2.85 -8.92
C ILE A 231 -1.15 -2.28 -7.52
N LEU A 232 -2.25 -1.66 -7.12
CA LEU A 232 -2.51 -1.30 -5.73
C LEU A 232 -3.52 -2.29 -5.18
N THR A 233 -3.18 -2.96 -4.09
CA THR A 233 -3.98 -4.07 -3.57
C THR A 233 -4.95 -3.64 -2.47
N PHE A 234 -4.96 -2.37 -2.06
CA PHE A 234 -5.67 -1.93 -0.85
C PHE A 234 -7.18 -2.21 -0.83
N ASP A 235 -7.83 -2.37 -1.99
CA ASP A 235 -9.25 -2.73 -2.12
C ASP A 235 -9.48 -4.25 -2.27
N LEU A 236 -8.43 -5.06 -2.37
CA LEU A 236 -8.52 -6.52 -2.48
C LEU A 236 -8.82 -7.18 -1.14
N ASP A 237 -9.66 -8.22 -1.19
CA ASP A 237 -10.08 -9.00 -0.03
C ASP A 237 -9.21 -10.25 0.15
N ASN A 238 -8.76 -10.83 -0.96
CA ASN A 238 -7.98 -12.06 -1.00
C ASN A 238 -6.61 -11.84 -1.63
N GLN A 239 -5.65 -12.64 -1.18
CA GLN A 239 -4.30 -12.60 -1.72
C GLN A 239 -4.34 -13.04 -3.19
N LEU A 240 -3.59 -12.34 -4.03
CA LEU A 240 -3.39 -12.71 -5.41
C LEU A 240 -2.62 -14.03 -5.52
N ASP A 241 -2.99 -14.85 -6.51
CA ASP A 241 -2.30 -16.09 -6.83
C ASP A 241 -0.88 -15.78 -7.29
N LEU A 242 0.10 -16.35 -6.59
CA LEU A 242 1.50 -16.15 -6.88
C LEU A 242 1.89 -16.65 -8.28
N ASN A 243 1.21 -17.70 -8.78
CA ASN A 243 1.40 -18.19 -10.14
C ASN A 243 0.96 -17.13 -11.15
N GLU A 244 -0.21 -16.52 -10.96
CA GLU A 244 -0.71 -15.47 -11.86
C GLU A 244 0.18 -14.22 -11.82
N ILE A 245 0.60 -13.80 -10.62
CA ILE A 245 1.55 -12.69 -10.45
C ILE A 245 2.85 -12.97 -11.23
N THR A 246 3.41 -14.16 -11.07
CA THR A 246 4.67 -14.55 -11.71
C THR A 246 4.51 -14.67 -13.23
N LEU A 247 3.42 -15.31 -13.66
CA LEU A 247 3.09 -15.58 -15.05
C LEU A 247 2.93 -14.27 -15.84
N HIS A 248 2.25 -13.28 -15.25
CA HIS A 248 2.01 -11.98 -15.87
C HIS A 248 3.08 -10.92 -15.56
N GLN A 249 4.06 -11.24 -14.71
CA GLN A 249 5.08 -10.31 -14.22
C GLN A 249 4.45 -9.04 -13.64
N ILE A 250 3.52 -9.22 -12.70
CA ILE A 250 2.80 -8.15 -12.03
C ILE A 250 3.61 -7.69 -10.83
N ASN A 251 3.86 -6.39 -10.72
CA ASN A 251 4.39 -5.80 -9.49
C ASN A 251 3.23 -5.35 -8.61
N THR A 252 3.39 -5.44 -7.30
CA THR A 252 2.38 -5.13 -6.31
C THR A 252 2.88 -4.07 -5.34
N PHE A 253 2.06 -3.06 -5.09
CA PHE A 253 2.21 -2.20 -3.92
C PHE A 253 1.37 -2.80 -2.79
N ASP A 254 2.01 -3.50 -1.85
CA ASP A 254 1.33 -4.13 -0.72
C ASP A 254 2.28 -4.29 0.49
N HIS A 255 1.79 -4.92 1.55
CA HIS A 255 2.63 -5.51 2.59
C HIS A 255 3.34 -6.77 2.08
N THR A 256 4.43 -7.17 2.76
CA THR A 256 5.40 -8.16 2.25
C THR A 256 5.50 -9.45 3.01
N TYR A 257 4.63 -9.64 3.99
CA TYR A 257 4.71 -10.78 4.87
C TYR A 257 3.96 -11.99 4.29
N GLU A 258 4.50 -13.21 4.53
CA GLU A 258 3.80 -14.47 4.27
C GLU A 258 2.54 -14.50 5.14
N ASN A 259 1.39 -14.11 4.58
CA ASN A 259 0.13 -13.93 5.30
C ASN A 259 -0.10 -15.08 6.30
N PRO A 260 -0.04 -14.83 7.63
CA PRO A 260 -0.13 -15.91 8.62
C PRO A 260 -1.56 -16.44 8.72
N PHE A 261 -2.51 -15.80 8.01
CA PHE A 261 -3.92 -16.14 7.93
C PHE A 261 -4.31 -16.62 6.53
N GLY A 262 -3.36 -17.15 5.75
CA GLY A 262 -3.63 -17.80 4.46
C GLY A 262 -3.98 -16.77 3.38
N TYR A 263 -5.16 -16.89 2.78
CA TYR A 263 -5.58 -15.99 1.69
C TYR A 263 -6.30 -14.72 2.17
N ASP A 264 -6.63 -14.60 3.46
CA ASP A 264 -7.43 -13.50 4.00
C ASP A 264 -6.58 -12.24 4.22
N LEU A 265 -6.63 -11.30 3.27
CA LEU A 265 -5.82 -10.08 3.35
C LEU A 265 -6.29 -9.13 4.43
N LYS A 266 -7.60 -9.09 4.74
CA LYS A 266 -8.14 -8.22 5.78
C LYS A 266 -7.52 -8.55 7.14
N LYS A 267 -7.45 -9.84 7.47
CA LYS A 267 -6.79 -10.30 8.70
C LYS A 267 -5.29 -9.99 8.71
N SER A 268 -4.61 -10.28 7.59
CA SER A 268 -3.18 -10.00 7.45
C SER A 268 -2.86 -8.53 7.63
N ARG A 269 -3.59 -7.64 6.96
CA ARG A 269 -3.40 -6.19 7.05
C ARG A 269 -3.68 -5.66 8.45
N SER A 270 -4.72 -6.15 9.10
CA SER A 270 -5.05 -5.77 10.49
C SER A 270 -3.92 -6.16 11.43
N TYR A 271 -3.44 -7.40 11.32
CA TYR A 271 -2.34 -7.91 12.13
C TYR A 271 -1.01 -7.21 11.89
N THR A 272 -0.62 -7.03 10.63
CA THR A 272 0.62 -6.35 10.28
C THR A 272 0.59 -4.89 10.71
N LEU A 273 -0.56 -4.21 10.59
CA LEU A 273 -0.75 -2.86 11.13
C LEU A 273 -0.59 -2.83 12.67
N GLY A 274 -1.14 -3.82 13.38
CA GLY A 274 -0.97 -3.96 14.83
C GLY A 274 0.49 -4.12 15.25
N TYR A 275 1.22 -5.00 14.58
CA TYR A 275 2.64 -5.18 14.81
C TYR A 275 3.41 -3.88 14.60
N ASP A 276 3.16 -3.23 13.46
CA ASP A 276 3.85 -2.02 13.06
C ASP A 276 3.53 -0.83 13.98
N SER A 277 2.28 -0.70 14.42
CA SER A 277 1.88 0.29 15.41
C SER A 277 2.67 0.17 16.72
N MET A 278 2.84 -1.05 17.24
CA MET A 278 3.62 -1.28 18.46
C MET A 278 5.12 -1.04 18.23
N LEU A 279 5.65 -1.47 17.08
CA LEU A 279 7.03 -1.20 16.67
C LEU A 279 7.31 0.30 16.62
N LEU A 280 6.42 1.07 16.00
CA LEU A 280 6.50 2.52 15.89
C LEU A 280 6.39 3.20 17.25
N ALA A 281 5.43 2.80 18.08
CA ALA A 281 5.26 3.33 19.43
C ALA A 281 6.51 3.08 20.29
N TYR A 282 7.05 1.87 20.25
CA TYR A 282 8.27 1.50 20.96
C TYR A 282 9.49 2.29 20.47
N ALA A 283 9.66 2.40 19.17
CA ALA A 283 10.77 3.17 18.61
C ALA A 283 10.67 4.66 18.98
N LYS A 284 9.46 5.22 18.89
CA LYS A 284 9.20 6.63 19.19
C LYS A 284 9.37 6.96 20.66
N SER A 285 8.84 6.14 21.56
CA SER A 285 8.98 6.33 23.02
C SER A 285 10.44 6.29 23.47
N ASN A 286 11.29 5.56 22.73
CA ASN A 286 12.74 5.49 22.93
C ASN A 286 13.54 6.44 22.03
N LYS A 287 12.88 7.42 21.38
CA LYS A 287 13.51 8.49 20.58
C LYS A 287 14.36 7.98 19.40
N LEU A 288 14.06 6.81 18.87
CA LEU A 288 14.70 6.28 17.67
C LEU A 288 14.21 7.06 16.43
N LEU A 289 15.13 7.40 15.54
CA LEU A 289 14.88 8.13 14.30
C LEU A 289 15.51 7.37 13.13
N GLY A 290 14.97 7.57 11.93
CA GLY A 290 15.43 6.92 10.71
C GLY A 290 14.39 5.95 10.14
N GLU A 291 14.84 5.07 9.25
CA GLU A 291 13.99 4.07 8.61
C GLU A 291 13.73 2.90 9.56
N LEU A 292 12.45 2.52 9.68
CA LEU A 292 11.96 1.32 10.32
C LEU A 292 11.13 0.53 9.32
N ARG A 293 11.41 -0.76 9.21
CA ARG A 293 10.70 -1.71 8.38
C ARG A 293 9.85 -2.59 9.28
N GLY A 294 8.54 -2.50 9.12
CA GLY A 294 7.56 -3.37 9.77
C GLY A 294 7.09 -4.48 8.83
N TYR A 295 6.08 -5.24 9.23
CA TYR A 295 5.46 -6.22 8.35
C TYR A 295 4.54 -5.58 7.30
N GLY A 296 3.87 -4.49 7.67
CA GLY A 296 2.88 -3.78 6.86
C GLY A 296 3.47 -2.68 5.99
N GLY A 297 4.61 -2.10 6.39
CA GLY A 297 5.27 -1.07 5.59
C GLY A 297 6.65 -0.64 6.05
N ILE A 298 7.17 0.34 5.32
CA ILE A 298 8.42 1.06 5.58
C ILE A 298 8.05 2.44 6.12
N TYR A 299 8.62 2.77 7.28
CA TYR A 299 8.35 3.99 8.00
C TYR A 299 9.63 4.80 8.16
N THR A 300 9.61 6.09 7.82
CA THR A 300 10.70 7.01 8.15
C THR A 300 10.29 7.89 9.31
N LEU A 301 10.91 7.68 10.47
CA LEU A 301 10.65 8.42 11.70
C LEU A 301 11.55 9.63 11.77
N THR A 302 10.92 10.81 11.87
CA THR A 302 11.60 12.07 12.14
C THR A 302 11.15 12.62 13.49
N LYS A 303 11.69 13.77 13.90
CA LYS A 303 11.22 14.43 15.13
C LYS A 303 9.76 14.87 15.08
N ARG A 304 9.18 15.08 13.89
CA ARG A 304 7.87 15.72 13.71
C ARG A 304 6.85 14.90 12.90
N LYS A 305 7.30 13.96 12.07
CA LYS A 305 6.43 13.15 11.21
C LYS A 305 6.90 11.70 11.12
N ILE A 306 5.95 10.84 10.80
CA ILE A 306 6.16 9.48 10.30
C ILE A 306 5.80 9.51 8.81
N GLU A 307 6.72 9.16 7.93
CA GLU A 307 6.39 8.90 6.53
C GLU A 307 6.21 7.40 6.34
N SER A 308 5.05 6.97 5.83
CA SER A 308 4.76 5.57 5.54
C SER A 308 4.85 5.30 4.04
N SER A 309 5.35 4.12 3.68
CA SER A 309 5.37 3.59 2.33
C SER A 309 5.13 2.09 2.39
N SER A 310 4.23 1.59 1.55
CA SER A 310 4.05 0.16 1.31
C SER A 310 5.27 -0.40 0.58
N TYR A 311 5.42 -1.70 0.66
CA TYR A 311 6.45 -2.38 -0.09
C TYR A 311 6.07 -2.52 -1.56
N PHE A 312 7.08 -2.74 -2.38
CA PHE A 312 6.97 -3.00 -3.81
C PHE A 312 7.55 -4.38 -4.11
N ASN A 313 6.69 -5.31 -4.53
CA ASN A 313 7.03 -6.72 -4.78
C ASN A 313 6.78 -7.11 -6.22
#